data_AF-A0A2V6CFI8-F1
#
_entry.id   AF-A0A2V6CFI8-F1
#
_cell.length_a   1.000
_cell.length_b   1.000
_cell.length_c   1.000
_cell.angle_alpha   90.00
_cell.angle_beta   90.00
_cell.angle_gamma   90.00
#
_symmetry.space_group_name_H-M   'P 1'
#
loop_
_entity.id
_entity.type
_entity.pdbx_description
1 polymer ?
#
loop_
_entity_poly.entity_id
_entity_poly.type
_entity_poly.pdbx_seq_one_letter_code
_entity_poly.pdbx_strand_id
1 'polypeptide(L)'
;RRIVSHGTFSGEPQTQWLTEPDLPDRNMRLLADFWFTDPDGKKWLTPKDYVVDGASIPRALWTLVGSPYTGDYRRASIVHDKACDEAVDDPPARRAADRMFYHACRAGGCSIQDATVLYIGVRMGGVWPQVTPWSALMVAPETPQIDKHPTNQRIEADFRMIAHQVLAEPETDDPAEIESRTDRALSSTTGLKFQGR
;
A
#
# COMPACT_ATOMS: atom_id res chain seq x y z
N ARG A 1 23.91 9.03 -14.82
CA ARG A 1 22.49 8.71 -14.52
C ARG A 1 21.92 9.89 -13.75
N ARG A 2 20.90 10.57 -14.28
CA ARG A 2 20.23 11.66 -13.55
C ARG A 2 19.43 10.98 -12.44
N ILE A 3 19.76 11.24 -11.18
CA ILE A 3 18.93 10.78 -10.05
C ILE A 3 17.64 11.59 -10.16
N VAL A 4 16.57 10.96 -10.64
CA VAL A 4 15.23 11.56 -10.57
C VAL A 4 14.85 11.50 -9.09
N SER A 5 14.61 12.66 -8.48
CA SER A 5 14.14 12.69 -7.10
C SER A 5 12.73 12.10 -7.07
N HIS A 6 12.49 11.09 -6.23
CA HIS A 6 11.15 10.52 -6.07
C HIS A 6 10.23 11.43 -5.24
N GLY A 7 10.69 12.61 -4.79
CA GLY A 7 9.93 13.50 -3.93
C GLY A 7 10.57 13.64 -2.56
N THR A 8 9.89 14.37 -1.67
CA THR A 8 10.39 14.68 -0.32
C THR A 8 9.29 14.71 0.72
N PHE A 9 9.59 14.22 1.92
CA PHE A 9 8.72 14.35 3.08
C PHE A 9 8.92 15.69 3.78
N SER A 10 7.89 16.16 4.49
CA SER A 10 7.94 17.37 5.30
C SER A 10 8.88 17.31 6.51
N GLY A 11 9.28 16.09 6.91
CA GLY A 11 10.13 15.83 8.07
C GLY A 11 9.87 14.43 8.63
N GLU A 12 10.00 14.30 9.95
CA GLU A 12 9.60 13.09 10.66
C GLU A 12 8.16 13.24 11.19
N PRO A 13 7.29 12.23 11.02
CA PRO A 13 5.94 12.28 11.54
C PRO A 13 5.95 12.22 13.07
N GLN A 14 5.05 12.96 13.70
CA GLN A 14 4.80 12.91 15.15
C GLN A 14 3.46 12.23 15.38
N THR A 15 3.45 11.10 16.07
CA THR A 15 2.24 10.31 16.31
C THR A 15 2.03 9.98 17.79
N GLN A 16 0.77 9.76 18.15
CA GLN A 16 0.35 9.24 19.44
C GLN A 16 -0.45 7.96 19.22
N TRP A 17 -0.05 6.86 19.88
CA TRP A 17 -0.83 5.63 19.92
C TRP A 17 -2.18 5.87 20.62
N LEU A 18 -3.24 5.36 20.01
CA LEU A 18 -4.59 5.38 20.59
C LEU A 18 -4.89 4.04 21.26
N THR A 19 -5.66 4.11 22.35
CA THR A 19 -6.27 2.92 22.98
C THR A 19 -7.73 2.90 22.59
N GLU A 20 -8.17 1.81 21.96
CA GLU A 20 -9.53 1.64 21.44
C GLU A 20 -10.34 0.77 22.43
N PRO A 21 -11.53 1.21 22.88
CA PRO A 21 -12.30 0.47 23.89
C PRO A 21 -12.91 -0.83 23.35
N ASP A 22 -13.23 -0.87 22.05
CA ASP A 22 -14.02 -1.95 21.41
C ASP A 22 -13.29 -2.69 20.28
N LEU A 23 -12.05 -2.28 19.96
CA LEU A 23 -11.23 -2.84 18.87
C LEU A 23 -9.79 -3.08 19.37
N PRO A 24 -9.01 -3.97 18.73
CA PRO A 24 -7.58 -4.07 19.01
C PRO A 24 -6.85 -2.74 18.78
N ASP A 25 -5.96 -2.39 19.71
CA ASP A 25 -5.12 -1.20 19.62
C ASP A 25 -4.21 -1.27 18.39
N ARG A 26 -4.53 -0.47 17.37
CA ARG A 26 -3.75 -0.38 16.12
C ARG A 26 -3.55 1.05 15.64
N ASN A 27 -4.43 1.97 16.02
CA ASN A 27 -4.50 3.30 15.45
C ASN A 27 -3.48 4.26 16.07
N MET A 28 -2.98 5.18 15.26
CA MET A 28 -2.21 6.33 15.72
C MET A 28 -2.85 7.62 15.25
N ARG A 29 -2.79 8.67 16.09
CA ARG A 29 -3.16 10.04 15.71
C ARG A 29 -1.92 10.85 15.36
N LEU A 30 -1.97 11.64 14.29
CA LEU A 30 -0.94 12.65 14.01
C LEU A 30 -1.03 13.85 14.96
N LEU A 31 0.12 14.26 15.50
CA LEU A 31 0.24 15.41 16.40
C LEU A 31 0.52 16.73 15.66
N ALA A 32 0.91 16.66 14.40
CA ALA A 32 1.17 17.79 13.50
C ALA A 32 0.86 17.39 12.05
N ASP A 33 0.68 18.40 11.19
CA ASP A 33 0.57 18.19 9.75
C ASP A 33 1.80 17.46 9.21
N PHE A 34 1.55 16.46 8.37
CA PHE A 34 2.59 15.70 7.68
C PHE A 34 2.28 15.67 6.19
N TRP A 35 3.28 15.78 5.33
CA TRP A 35 3.03 15.71 3.89
C TRP A 35 4.19 15.13 3.11
N PHE A 36 3.87 14.66 1.92
CA PHE A 36 4.80 14.25 0.89
C PHE A 36 4.61 15.14 -0.34
N THR A 37 5.71 15.61 -0.93
CA THR A 37 5.69 16.30 -2.22
C THR A 37 6.22 15.33 -3.27
N ASP A 38 5.38 14.96 -4.23
CA ASP A 38 5.76 14.01 -5.28
C ASP A 38 6.65 14.66 -6.37
N PRO A 39 7.18 13.89 -7.35
CA PRO A 39 8.05 14.43 -8.38
C PRO A 39 7.42 15.49 -9.29
N ASP A 40 6.09 15.49 -9.38
CA ASP A 40 5.32 16.47 -10.17
C ASP A 40 5.02 17.74 -9.35
N GLY A 41 5.47 17.79 -8.09
CA GLY A 41 5.30 18.92 -7.18
C GLY A 41 3.94 18.95 -6.48
N LYS A 42 3.11 17.90 -6.61
CA LYS A 42 1.84 17.82 -5.89
C LYS A 42 2.12 17.48 -4.42
N LYS A 43 1.49 18.26 -3.54
CA LYS A 43 1.52 18.06 -2.08
C LYS A 43 0.39 17.12 -1.64
N TRP A 44 0.77 16.01 -1.03
CA TRP A 44 -0.13 15.03 -0.42
C TRP A 44 -0.13 15.24 1.09
N LEU A 45 -1.14 15.97 1.59
CA LEU A 45 -1.23 16.41 2.97
C LEU A 45 -2.06 15.43 3.81
N THR A 46 -1.48 14.99 4.93
CA THR A 46 -2.21 14.38 6.04
C THR A 46 -2.27 15.39 7.19
N PRO A 47 -3.46 15.91 7.51
CA PRO A 47 -3.58 16.96 8.52
C PRO A 47 -3.32 16.41 9.93
N LYS A 48 -2.94 17.30 10.83
CA LYS A 48 -2.97 17.05 12.28
C LYS A 48 -4.32 16.44 12.68
N ASP A 49 -4.27 15.58 13.71
CA ASP A 49 -5.41 14.85 14.28
C ASP A 49 -6.02 13.77 13.39
N TYR A 50 -5.53 13.60 12.14
CA TYR A 50 -5.89 12.45 11.33
C TYR A 50 -5.41 11.15 11.99
N VAL A 51 -6.24 10.11 11.90
CA VAL A 51 -5.99 8.80 12.49
C VAL A 51 -5.55 7.85 11.38
N VAL A 52 -4.34 7.31 11.51
CA VAL A 52 -3.77 6.31 10.59
C VAL A 52 -3.86 4.92 11.21
N ASP A 53 -4.04 3.91 10.37
CA ASP A 53 -4.06 2.50 10.77
C ASP A 53 -2.81 1.73 10.26
N GLY A 54 -1.98 2.36 9.44
CA GLY A 54 -0.66 1.86 9.06
C GLY A 54 -0.65 1.10 7.73
N ALA A 55 -1.11 1.75 6.66
CA ALA A 55 -1.19 1.24 5.29
C ALA A 55 -2.42 0.36 5.01
N SER A 56 -3.10 0.72 3.93
CA SER A 56 -4.17 -0.04 3.27
C SER A 56 -3.68 -1.33 2.55
N ILE A 57 -2.73 -2.04 3.16
CA ILE A 57 -2.27 -3.37 2.71
C ILE A 57 -3.06 -4.44 3.47
N PRO A 58 -3.74 -5.36 2.77
CA PRO A 58 -4.49 -6.43 3.41
C PRO A 58 -3.64 -7.26 4.38
N ARG A 59 -4.16 -7.51 5.58
CA ARG A 59 -3.43 -8.19 6.67
C ARG A 59 -2.83 -9.54 6.28
N ALA A 60 -3.48 -10.28 5.39
CA ALA A 60 -2.97 -11.55 4.87
C ALA A 60 -1.58 -11.40 4.21
N LEU A 61 -1.22 -10.21 3.76
CA LEU A 61 0.05 -9.93 3.09
C LEU A 61 1.16 -9.47 4.03
N TRP A 62 0.87 -9.13 5.29
CA TRP A 62 1.88 -8.58 6.22
C TRP A 62 3.03 -9.54 6.50
N THR A 63 2.81 -10.86 6.41
CA THR A 63 3.89 -11.85 6.53
C THR A 63 4.85 -11.86 5.35
N LEU A 64 4.50 -11.21 4.24
CA LEU A 64 5.30 -11.12 3.02
C LEU A 64 5.93 -9.75 2.83
N VAL A 65 5.16 -8.69 3.11
CA VAL A 65 5.59 -7.30 2.83
C VAL A 65 6.05 -6.54 4.07
N GLY A 66 5.98 -7.17 5.25
CA GLY A 66 6.25 -6.54 6.53
C GLY A 66 5.00 -5.96 7.18
N SER A 67 5.12 -5.64 8.47
CA SER A 67 4.05 -5.00 9.23
C SER A 67 3.92 -3.52 8.83
N PRO A 68 2.68 -2.97 8.82
CA PRO A 68 2.33 -1.54 8.76
C PRO A 68 3.32 -0.50 9.26
N TYR A 69 3.98 -0.82 10.37
CA TYR A 69 4.81 0.09 11.14
C TYR A 69 6.30 -0.27 11.11
N THR A 70 6.68 -1.19 10.23
CA THR A 70 8.06 -1.68 10.10
C THR A 70 8.67 -1.30 8.76
N GLY A 71 9.95 -0.96 8.75
CA GLY A 71 10.69 -0.58 7.54
C GLY A 71 10.51 0.87 7.10
N ASP A 72 11.15 1.20 5.97
CA ASP A 72 11.30 2.58 5.49
C ASP A 72 10.02 3.18 4.88
N TYR A 73 8.99 2.37 4.67
CA TYR A 73 7.72 2.79 4.08
C TYR A 73 6.70 3.36 5.08
N ARG A 74 6.96 3.31 6.39
CA ARG A 74 6.04 3.81 7.43
C ARG A 74 5.63 5.28 7.25
N ARG A 75 6.49 6.09 6.61
CA ARG A 75 6.17 7.50 6.28
C ARG A 75 5.27 7.58 5.06
N ALA A 76 5.47 6.70 4.09
CA ALA A 76 4.64 6.59 2.90
C ALA A 76 3.21 6.15 3.23
N SER A 77 3.03 5.25 4.21
CA SER A 77 1.70 4.78 4.61
C SER A 77 0.82 5.91 5.14
N ILE A 78 1.35 6.85 5.93
CA ILE A 78 0.59 7.98 6.50
C ILE A 78 -0.09 8.83 5.42
N VAL A 79 0.63 9.16 4.35
CA VAL A 79 0.09 9.96 3.23
C VAL A 79 -0.77 9.11 2.30
N HIS A 80 -0.52 7.80 2.22
CA HIS A 80 -1.31 6.87 1.41
C HIS A 80 -2.67 6.59 2.02
N ASP A 81 -2.77 6.37 3.33
CA ASP A 81 -4.03 6.14 4.04
C ASP A 81 -4.98 7.32 3.79
N LYS A 82 -4.51 8.55 4.01
CA LYS A 82 -5.29 9.76 3.76
C LYS A 82 -5.72 9.92 2.31
N ALA A 83 -4.81 9.64 1.38
CA ALA A 83 -5.09 9.74 -0.05
C ALA A 83 -6.09 8.66 -0.51
N CYS A 84 -6.07 7.49 0.12
CA CYS A 84 -7.02 6.41 -0.14
C CYS A 84 -8.42 6.75 0.39
N ASP A 85 -8.52 7.34 1.57
CA ASP A 85 -9.78 7.85 2.12
C ASP A 85 -10.41 8.93 1.24
N GLU A 86 -9.60 9.79 0.61
CA GLU A 86 -10.08 10.80 -0.34
C GLU A 86 -10.47 10.23 -1.70
N ALA A 87 -9.94 9.05 -2.04
CA ALA A 87 -10.15 8.40 -3.33
C ALA A 87 -11.26 7.34 -3.30
N VAL A 88 -12.09 7.32 -2.25
CA VAL A 88 -13.26 6.42 -2.17
C VAL A 88 -14.16 6.66 -3.38
N ASP A 89 -14.52 5.58 -4.06
CA ASP A 89 -15.30 5.59 -5.31
C ASP A 89 -14.69 6.39 -6.48
N ASP A 90 -13.39 6.74 -6.41
CA ASP A 90 -12.63 7.40 -7.47
C ASP A 90 -11.40 6.53 -7.89
N PRO A 91 -11.58 5.61 -8.86
CA PRO A 91 -10.49 4.74 -9.31
C PRO A 91 -9.25 5.50 -9.85
N PRO A 92 -9.39 6.57 -10.65
CA PRO A 92 -8.25 7.41 -11.03
C PRO A 92 -7.49 8.00 -9.84
N ALA A 93 -8.18 8.58 -8.86
CA ALA A 93 -7.54 9.13 -7.66
C ALA A 93 -6.86 8.03 -6.84
N ARG A 94 -7.48 6.84 -6.74
CA ARG A 94 -6.87 5.69 -6.04
C ARG A 94 -5.58 5.25 -6.71
N ARG A 95 -5.55 5.18 -8.05
CA ARG A 95 -4.32 4.87 -8.79
C ARG A 95 -3.25 5.95 -8.59
N ALA A 96 -3.64 7.21 -8.55
CA ALA A 96 -2.72 8.30 -8.24
C ALA A 96 -2.13 8.19 -6.82
N ALA A 97 -2.94 7.82 -5.83
CA ALA A 97 -2.49 7.54 -4.47
C ALA A 97 -1.50 6.37 -4.42
N ASP A 98 -1.79 5.26 -5.11
CA ASP A 98 -0.90 4.09 -5.17
C ASP A 98 0.46 4.45 -5.82
N ARG A 99 0.47 5.25 -6.90
CA ARG A 99 1.72 5.73 -7.53
C ARG A 99 2.50 6.68 -6.61
N MET A 100 1.80 7.58 -5.91
CA MET A 100 2.41 8.42 -4.89
C MET A 100 3.05 7.58 -3.79
N PHE A 101 2.40 6.50 -3.36
CA PHE A 101 2.95 5.60 -2.36
C PHE A 101 4.27 4.96 -2.82
N TYR A 102 4.37 4.52 -4.08
CA TYR A 102 5.65 4.04 -4.63
C TYR A 102 6.75 5.10 -4.53
N HIS A 103 6.46 6.33 -4.96
CA HIS A 103 7.38 7.45 -4.86
C HIS A 103 7.80 7.73 -3.40
N ALA A 104 6.84 7.75 -2.48
CA ALA A 104 7.08 7.96 -1.07
C ALA A 104 7.93 6.85 -0.44
N CYS A 105 7.73 5.59 -0.83
CA CYS A 105 8.60 4.47 -0.43
C CYS A 105 10.04 4.68 -0.92
N ARG A 106 10.22 5.03 -2.19
CA ARG A 106 11.54 5.29 -2.79
C ARG A 106 12.25 6.47 -2.13
N ALA A 107 11.54 7.56 -1.88
CA ALA A 107 12.05 8.72 -1.12
C ALA A 107 12.32 8.37 0.36
N GLY A 108 11.61 7.38 0.88
CA GLY A 108 11.75 6.87 2.25
C GLY A 108 13.00 6.04 2.49
N GLY A 109 13.59 5.46 1.43
CA GLY A 109 14.77 4.60 1.49
C GLY A 109 14.57 3.19 0.92
N CYS A 110 13.33 2.79 0.60
CA CYS A 110 13.06 1.48 0.03
C CYS A 110 13.81 1.26 -1.29
N SER A 111 14.36 0.06 -1.51
CA SER A 111 14.89 -0.31 -2.82
C SER A 111 13.79 -0.32 -3.89
N ILE A 112 14.16 -0.35 -5.18
CA ILE A 112 13.20 -0.48 -6.27
C ILE A 112 12.34 -1.74 -6.08
N GLN A 113 12.99 -2.85 -5.73
CA GLN A 113 12.31 -4.12 -5.50
C GLN A 113 11.35 -4.05 -4.30
N ASP A 114 11.76 -3.50 -3.16
CA ASP A 114 10.89 -3.39 -1.98
C ASP A 114 9.69 -2.49 -2.26
N ALA A 115 9.92 -1.32 -2.88
CA ALA A 115 8.85 -0.41 -3.26
C ALA A 115 7.89 -1.06 -4.28
N THR A 116 8.39 -1.91 -5.18
CA THR A 116 7.57 -2.66 -6.14
C THR A 116 6.68 -3.68 -5.43
N VAL A 117 7.25 -4.45 -4.50
CA VAL A 117 6.50 -5.45 -3.70
C VAL A 117 5.41 -4.78 -2.86
N LEU A 118 5.73 -3.65 -2.22
CA LEU A 118 4.77 -2.84 -1.47
C LEU A 118 3.68 -2.25 -2.37
N TYR A 119 4.06 -1.77 -3.57
CA TYR A 119 3.12 -1.27 -4.57
C TYR A 119 2.11 -2.33 -4.99
N ILE A 120 2.56 -3.56 -5.25
CA ILE A 120 1.66 -4.69 -5.55
C ILE A 120 0.66 -4.91 -4.42
N GLY A 121 1.11 -4.82 -3.16
CA GLY A 121 0.27 -4.93 -1.97
C GLY A 121 -0.86 -3.90 -1.92
N VAL A 122 -0.56 -2.61 -2.12
CA VAL A 122 -1.58 -1.55 -2.10
C VAL A 122 -2.53 -1.62 -3.31
N ARG A 123 -2.05 -2.08 -4.47
CA ARG A 123 -2.89 -2.35 -5.65
C ARG A 123 -3.87 -3.48 -5.41
N MET A 124 -3.42 -4.57 -4.78
CA MET A 124 -4.31 -5.66 -4.35
C MET A 124 -5.35 -5.17 -3.34
N GLY A 125 -4.95 -4.33 -2.38
CA GLY A 125 -5.88 -3.68 -1.44
C GLY A 125 -6.94 -2.83 -2.13
N GLY A 126 -6.56 -2.07 -3.17
CA GLY A 126 -7.49 -1.20 -3.91
C GLY A 126 -8.55 -1.94 -4.72
N VAL A 127 -8.27 -3.17 -5.17
CA VAL A 127 -9.23 -4.01 -5.92
C VAL A 127 -9.85 -5.12 -5.07
N TRP A 128 -9.50 -5.18 -3.78
CA TRP A 128 -9.89 -6.28 -2.89
C TRP A 128 -11.39 -6.61 -2.93
N PRO A 129 -12.32 -5.64 -2.91
CA PRO A 129 -13.76 -5.94 -2.93
C PRO A 129 -14.23 -6.57 -4.26
N GLN A 130 -13.46 -6.44 -5.33
CA GLN A 130 -13.81 -6.91 -6.68
C GLN A 130 -13.42 -8.37 -6.92
N VAL A 131 -12.58 -8.94 -6.04
CA VAL A 131 -12.09 -10.32 -6.17
C VAL A 131 -12.80 -11.22 -5.17
N THR A 132 -13.84 -11.93 -5.64
CA THR A 132 -14.70 -12.79 -4.79
C THR A 132 -13.93 -13.78 -3.91
N PRO A 133 -12.84 -14.45 -4.38
CA PRO A 133 -12.04 -15.30 -3.50
C PRO A 133 -11.39 -14.58 -2.31
N TRP A 134 -11.15 -13.26 -2.40
CA TRP A 134 -10.50 -12.46 -1.36
C TRP A 134 -11.51 -11.80 -0.41
N SER A 135 -12.71 -11.47 -0.90
CA SER A 135 -13.74 -10.76 -0.13
C SER A 135 -14.33 -11.58 1.03
N ALA A 136 -14.16 -12.92 1.04
CA ALA A 136 -14.62 -13.79 2.12
C ALA A 136 -13.93 -13.58 3.49
N LEU A 137 -12.92 -12.71 3.56
CA LEU A 137 -12.01 -12.56 4.72
C LEU A 137 -12.21 -11.28 5.55
N MET A 138 -13.24 -10.48 5.32
CA MET A 138 -13.30 -9.14 5.92
C MET A 138 -13.32 -9.08 7.46
N VAL A 139 -13.44 -10.19 8.20
CA VAL A 139 -13.48 -10.17 9.67
C VAL A 139 -12.82 -11.40 10.34
N ALA A 140 -11.54 -11.66 10.09
CA ALA A 140 -10.78 -12.58 10.96
C ALA A 140 -10.26 -11.83 12.21
N PRO A 141 -10.41 -12.37 13.44
CA PRO A 141 -9.88 -11.74 14.65
C PRO A 141 -8.34 -11.63 14.64
N GLU A 142 -7.80 -10.54 15.20
CA GLU A 142 -6.36 -10.33 15.43
C GLU A 142 -5.90 -11.10 16.66
N THR A 143 -6.06 -12.42 16.65
CA THR A 143 -5.56 -13.28 17.73
C THR A 143 -4.29 -13.98 17.29
N PRO A 144 -3.31 -14.17 18.20
CA PRO A 144 -2.18 -15.04 17.93
C PRO A 144 -2.67 -16.43 17.51
N GLN A 145 -2.22 -16.91 16.35
CA GLN A 145 -2.57 -18.21 15.81
C GLN A 145 -1.29 -18.97 15.46
N ILE A 146 -1.31 -20.29 15.65
CA ILE A 146 -0.20 -21.18 15.29
C ILE A 146 -0.24 -21.49 13.79
N ASP A 147 -1.45 -21.63 13.24
CA ASP A 147 -1.68 -21.93 11.82
C ASP A 147 -2.34 -20.76 11.10
N LYS A 148 -1.98 -20.57 9.83
CA LYS A 148 -2.64 -19.59 8.97
C LYS A 148 -3.99 -20.13 8.49
N HIS A 149 -5.01 -19.27 8.53
CA HIS A 149 -6.31 -19.57 7.92
C HIS A 149 -6.15 -19.92 6.42
N PRO A 150 -6.83 -20.96 5.87
CA PRO A 150 -6.66 -21.39 4.48
C PRO A 150 -6.87 -20.28 3.43
N THR A 151 -7.81 -19.37 3.69
CA THR A 151 -8.05 -18.22 2.81
C THR A 151 -6.86 -17.25 2.78
N ASN A 152 -6.15 -17.05 3.90
CA ASN A 152 -4.92 -16.24 3.92
C ASN A 152 -3.83 -16.92 3.07
N GLN A 153 -3.72 -18.24 3.13
CA GLN A 153 -2.77 -18.99 2.30
C GLN A 153 -3.06 -18.79 0.81
N ARG A 154 -4.35 -18.76 0.41
CA ARG A 154 -4.74 -18.50 -0.98
C ARG A 154 -4.35 -17.10 -1.44
N ILE A 155 -4.64 -16.08 -0.64
CA ILE A 155 -4.27 -14.69 -0.96
C ILE A 155 -2.75 -14.53 -1.05
N GLU A 156 -2.00 -15.13 -0.14
CA GLU A 156 -0.54 -15.12 -0.21
C GLU A 156 -0.02 -15.83 -1.46
N ALA A 157 -0.67 -16.91 -1.89
CA ALA A 157 -0.32 -17.59 -3.14
C ALA A 157 -0.60 -16.70 -4.36
N ASP A 158 -1.74 -16.02 -4.41
CA ASP A 158 -2.07 -15.08 -5.48
C ASP A 158 -1.08 -13.90 -5.48
N PHE A 159 -0.75 -13.33 -4.31
CA PHE A 159 0.28 -12.29 -4.17
C PHE A 159 1.64 -12.74 -4.69
N ARG A 160 2.11 -13.94 -4.30
CA ARG A 160 3.38 -14.50 -4.79
C ARG A 160 3.35 -14.64 -6.32
N MET A 161 2.25 -15.13 -6.88
CA MET A 161 2.12 -15.27 -8.32
C MET A 161 2.18 -13.92 -9.05
N ILE A 162 1.49 -12.90 -8.54
CA ILE A 162 1.53 -11.54 -9.08
C ILE A 162 2.95 -10.97 -8.97
N ALA A 163 3.58 -11.07 -7.79
CA ALA A 163 4.93 -10.59 -7.56
C ALA A 163 5.96 -11.25 -8.47
N HIS A 164 5.90 -12.58 -8.64
CA HIS A 164 6.77 -13.29 -9.57
C HIS A 164 6.58 -12.85 -11.02
N GLN A 165 5.34 -12.59 -11.47
CA GLN A 165 5.10 -12.09 -12.82
C GLN A 165 5.66 -10.68 -13.02
N VAL A 166 5.48 -9.78 -12.05
CA VAL A 166 5.96 -8.39 -12.13
C VAL A 166 7.50 -8.33 -12.08
N LEU A 167 8.11 -9.12 -11.20
CA LEU A 167 9.57 -9.12 -10.96
C LEU A 167 10.36 -10.00 -11.95
N ALA A 168 9.70 -10.77 -12.80
CA ALA A 168 10.35 -11.53 -13.87
C ALA A 168 10.85 -10.63 -15.02
N GLU A 169 10.26 -9.43 -15.16
CA GLU A 169 10.70 -8.42 -16.12
C GLU A 169 11.91 -7.62 -15.57
N PRO A 170 12.77 -7.04 -16.43
CA PRO A 170 13.92 -6.25 -15.97
C PRO A 170 13.52 -5.13 -14.99
N GLU A 171 14.36 -4.88 -13.99
CA GLU A 171 14.12 -3.86 -12.96
C GLU A 171 13.89 -2.48 -13.59
N THR A 172 12.86 -1.78 -13.10
CA THR A 172 12.48 -0.44 -13.54
C THR A 172 12.09 0.41 -12.33
N ASP A 173 12.47 1.68 -12.35
CA ASP A 173 12.10 2.68 -11.32
C ASP A 173 10.96 3.59 -11.81
N ASP A 174 10.26 3.18 -12.88
CA ASP A 174 9.12 3.88 -13.46
C ASP A 174 7.80 3.33 -12.90
N PRO A 175 7.07 4.09 -12.06
CA PRO A 175 5.82 3.64 -11.47
C PRO A 175 4.71 3.40 -12.50
N ALA A 176 4.72 4.06 -13.66
CA ALA A 176 3.72 3.81 -14.71
C ALA A 176 3.91 2.44 -15.36
N GLU A 177 5.16 2.02 -15.53
CA GLU A 177 5.52 0.69 -16.01
C GLU A 177 5.20 -0.38 -14.96
N ILE A 178 5.57 -0.14 -13.70
CA ILE A 178 5.24 -1.05 -12.58
C ILE A 178 3.72 -1.21 -12.44
N GLU A 179 2.96 -0.11 -12.56
CA GLU A 179 1.51 -0.13 -12.59
C GLU A 179 0.98 -1.02 -13.73
N SER A 180 1.50 -0.84 -14.94
CA SER A 180 1.09 -1.64 -16.10
C SER A 180 1.37 -3.13 -15.89
N ARG A 181 2.54 -3.49 -15.35
CA ARG A 181 2.90 -4.89 -15.06
C ARG A 181 1.99 -5.48 -14.00
N THR A 182 1.74 -4.72 -12.94
CA THR A 182 0.90 -5.15 -11.82
C THR A 182 -0.54 -5.38 -12.28
N ASP A 183 -1.11 -4.50 -13.10
CA ASP A 183 -2.45 -4.67 -13.65
C ASP A 183 -2.55 -5.90 -14.57
N ARG A 184 -1.55 -6.16 -15.43
CA ARG A 184 -1.49 -7.37 -16.26
C ARG A 184 -1.48 -8.62 -15.39
N ALA A 185 -0.64 -8.64 -14.36
CA ALA A 185 -0.48 -9.77 -13.46
C ALA A 185 -1.71 -10.01 -12.55
N LEU A 186 -2.35 -8.94 -12.09
CA LEU A 186 -3.63 -8.99 -11.37
C LEU A 186 -4.73 -9.59 -12.26
N SER A 187 -4.83 -9.12 -13.50
CA SER A 187 -5.83 -9.61 -14.45
C SER A 187 -5.65 -11.10 -14.75
N SER A 188 -4.41 -11.54 -15.02
CA SER A 188 -4.10 -12.94 -15.30
C SER A 188 -4.37 -13.85 -14.11
N THR A 189 -4.12 -13.37 -12.89
CA THR A 189 -4.24 -14.13 -11.64
C THR A 189 -5.68 -14.24 -11.14
N THR A 190 -6.46 -13.16 -11.27
CA THR A 190 -7.78 -13.04 -10.63
C THR A 190 -8.95 -13.06 -11.61
N GLY A 191 -8.69 -12.88 -12.91
CA GLY A 191 -9.71 -12.69 -13.92
C GLY A 191 -10.34 -11.29 -13.95
N LEU A 192 -9.88 -10.36 -13.10
CA LEU A 192 -10.31 -8.96 -13.16
C LEU A 192 -10.00 -8.33 -14.52
N LYS A 193 -10.87 -7.42 -14.95
CA LYS A 193 -10.65 -6.60 -16.14
C LYS A 193 -10.55 -5.14 -15.72
N PHE A 194 -9.35 -4.56 -15.84
CA PHE A 194 -9.18 -3.12 -15.74
C PHE A 194 -9.70 -2.48 -17.02
N GLN A 195 -10.62 -1.51 -16.93
CA GLN A 195 -10.98 -0.71 -18.09
C GLN A 195 -9.74 0.06 -18.57
N GLY A 196 -9.54 0.08 -19.88
CA GLY A 196 -8.35 0.66 -20.52
C GLY A 196 -8.15 2.13 -20.16
N ARG A 197 -6.88 2.53 -20.15
CA ARG A 197 -6.40 3.91 -19.93
C ARG A 197 -7.17 4.95 -20.72
#